data_AF-A0A498LR14-F1
#
_entry.id   AF-A0A498LR14-F1
#
_cell.length_a   1.000
_cell.length_b   1.000
_cell.length_c   1.000
_cell.angle_alpha   90.00
_cell.angle_beta   90.00
_cell.angle_gamma   90.00
#
_symmetry.space_group_name_H-M   'P 1'
#
loop_
_entity.id
_entity.type
_entity.pdbx_description
1 polymer ?
#
loop_
_entity_poly.entity_id
_entity_poly.type
_entity_poly.pdbx_seq_one_letter_code
_entity_poly.pdbx_strand_id
1 'polypeptide(L)'
;MTSVERVERKINKYLQRWLGIPPSFTSVGLYIRSGQLPLSSVVEKFKVAKCRVIMTYRDFQDEQVRQAGILTRSGRKWAADSSVARAESMLKLRDIRGTPCTGRQGLGTSHIQQWGKAGSKDRRAMIQEEVRNLEEEGRRVRAVELASQGAWTKWDSPKRKITWGDLWRLEPFRISFLLRSVYDTLPTPTNLHKWGLREDPLCKLCGERDCRGKGWQAWLFPVEVGCRGFPAQSVWRMLTAIGVRGRERKMTVRRMGEAAEKASCWLWSRREESSWKPGGVDGQ
;
A
#
# COMPACT_ATOMS: atom_id res chain seq x y z
N MET A 1 -6.25 -19.28 -18.34
CA MET A 1 -6.05 -17.96 -17.72
C MET A 1 -6.73 -16.80 -18.47
N THR A 2 -6.82 -16.79 -19.81
CA THR A 2 -7.37 -15.66 -20.58
C THR A 2 -8.76 -15.17 -20.15
N SER A 3 -9.67 -16.07 -19.76
CA SER A 3 -11.00 -15.68 -19.23
C SER A 3 -10.91 -15.02 -17.86
N VAL A 4 -10.06 -15.53 -16.95
CA VAL A 4 -9.85 -14.97 -15.61
C VAL A 4 -9.19 -13.58 -15.71
N GLU A 5 -8.20 -13.45 -16.58
CA GLU A 5 -7.57 -12.16 -16.91
C GLU A 5 -8.57 -11.16 -17.51
N ARG A 6 -9.55 -11.62 -18.30
CA ARG A 6 -10.61 -10.78 -18.85
C ARG A 6 -11.55 -10.28 -17.75
N VAL A 7 -11.91 -11.15 -16.80
CA VAL A 7 -12.71 -10.78 -15.62
C VAL A 7 -11.96 -9.76 -14.77
N GLU A 8 -10.69 -10.01 -14.47
CA GLU A 8 -9.88 -9.07 -13.68
C GLU A 8 -9.73 -7.72 -14.37
N ARG A 9 -9.52 -7.67 -15.69
CA ARG A 9 -9.50 -6.40 -16.44
C ARG A 9 -10.83 -5.63 -16.34
N LYS A 10 -11.97 -6.33 -16.34
CA LYS A 10 -13.28 -5.69 -16.16
C LYS A 10 -13.41 -5.14 -14.73
N ILE A 11 -13.00 -5.90 -13.73
CA ILE A 11 -12.98 -5.48 -12.32
C ILE A 11 -12.07 -4.27 -12.11
N ASN A 12 -10.86 -4.27 -12.67
CA ASN A 12 -9.92 -3.16 -12.57
C ASN A 12 -10.54 -1.85 -13.06
N LYS A 13 -11.27 -1.87 -14.18
CA LYS A 13 -11.95 -0.67 -14.69
C LYS A 13 -12.97 -0.12 -13.69
N TYR A 14 -13.74 -0.98 -13.05
CA TYR A 14 -14.72 -0.55 -12.04
C TYR A 14 -14.04 -0.08 -10.75
N LEU A 15 -13.01 -0.78 -10.29
CA LEU A 15 -12.23 -0.39 -9.11
C LEU A 15 -11.55 0.96 -9.32
N GLN A 16 -10.94 1.18 -10.48
CA GLN A 16 -10.28 2.45 -10.79
C GLN A 16 -11.28 3.61 -10.79
N ARG A 17 -12.46 3.42 -11.40
CA ARG A 17 -13.54 4.42 -11.36
C ARG A 17 -14.04 4.68 -9.95
N TRP A 18 -14.28 3.63 -9.17
CA TRP A 18 -14.77 3.73 -7.80
C TRP A 18 -13.78 4.44 -6.86
N LEU A 19 -12.48 4.15 -7.00
CA LEU A 19 -11.41 4.78 -6.22
C LEU A 19 -11.04 6.19 -6.75
N GLY A 20 -11.65 6.66 -7.83
CA GLY A 20 -11.35 7.96 -8.44
C GLY A 20 -9.91 8.06 -8.98
N ILE A 21 -9.32 6.95 -9.44
CA ILE A 21 -7.97 6.88 -9.98
C ILE A 21 -8.02 6.68 -11.51
N PRO A 22 -7.01 7.17 -12.26
CA PRO A 22 -7.06 7.11 -13.71
C PRO A 22 -6.92 5.68 -14.27
N PRO A 23 -7.40 5.41 -15.49
CA PRO A 23 -7.27 4.09 -16.13
C PRO A 23 -5.82 3.63 -16.32
N SER A 24 -4.88 4.57 -16.39
CA SER A 24 -3.44 4.33 -16.48
C SER A 24 -2.81 3.83 -15.18
N PHE A 25 -3.55 3.84 -14.06
CA PHE A 25 -3.08 3.35 -12.77
C PHE A 25 -2.79 1.85 -12.83
N THR A 26 -1.59 1.45 -12.42
CA THR A 26 -1.13 0.06 -12.47
C THR A 26 -1.93 -0.88 -11.58
N SER A 27 -2.23 -2.08 -12.06
CA SER A 27 -2.87 -3.14 -11.25
C SER A 27 -1.98 -3.61 -10.10
N VAL A 28 -0.67 -3.36 -10.16
CA VAL A 28 0.24 -3.60 -9.02
C VAL A 28 -0.22 -2.83 -7.80
N GLY A 29 -0.56 -1.54 -7.95
CA GLY A 29 -0.97 -0.71 -6.83
C GLY A 29 -2.33 -1.07 -6.25
N LEU A 30 -3.16 -1.79 -7.01
CA LEU A 30 -4.43 -2.32 -6.53
C LEU A 30 -4.24 -3.56 -5.65
N TYR A 31 -3.28 -4.42 -5.97
CA TYR A 31 -3.23 -5.80 -5.43
C TYR A 31 -1.96 -6.16 -4.66
N ILE A 32 -0.98 -5.27 -4.57
CA ILE A 32 0.26 -5.54 -3.87
C ILE A 32 0.04 -5.65 -2.35
N ARG A 33 0.53 -6.72 -1.72
CA ARG A 33 0.33 -7.00 -0.28
C ARG A 33 1.06 -6.01 0.62
N SER A 34 2.18 -5.46 0.14
CA SER A 34 2.86 -4.35 0.80
C SER A 34 2.26 -2.97 0.47
N GLY A 35 1.20 -2.93 -0.33
CA GLY A 35 0.53 -1.71 -0.74
C GLY A 35 -0.45 -1.16 0.27
N GLN A 36 -1.15 -0.12 -0.15
CA GLN A 36 -2.11 0.58 0.70
C GLN A 36 -3.46 -0.13 0.75
N LEU A 37 -3.92 -0.79 -0.32
CA LEU A 37 -5.31 -1.28 -0.42
C LEU A 37 -5.52 -2.71 0.09
N PRO A 38 -6.68 -3.02 0.70
CA PRO A 38 -7.00 -4.35 1.20
C PRO A 38 -7.65 -5.25 0.13
N LEU A 39 -7.22 -5.13 -1.13
CA LEU A 39 -7.79 -5.86 -2.26
C LEU A 39 -6.93 -7.07 -2.63
N SER A 40 -7.58 -8.12 -3.16
CA SER A 40 -6.87 -9.30 -3.68
C SER A 40 -7.23 -9.54 -5.15
N SER A 41 -6.20 -9.90 -5.92
CA SER A 41 -6.34 -10.24 -7.35
C SER A 41 -7.18 -11.51 -7.54
N VAL A 42 -8.04 -11.48 -8.55
CA VAL A 42 -8.86 -12.65 -8.93
C VAL A 42 -7.98 -13.72 -9.56
N VAL A 43 -6.98 -13.30 -10.34
CA VAL A 43 -5.98 -14.21 -10.93
C VAL A 43 -5.20 -14.93 -9.83
N GLU A 44 -4.74 -14.21 -8.80
CA GLU A 44 -4.07 -14.81 -7.64
C GLU A 44 -4.99 -15.83 -6.94
N LYS A 45 -6.22 -15.44 -6.61
CA LYS A 45 -7.19 -16.35 -5.97
C LYS A 45 -7.46 -17.60 -6.80
N PHE A 46 -7.57 -17.45 -8.12
CA PHE A 46 -7.73 -18.57 -9.03
C PHE A 46 -6.53 -19.51 -8.99
N LYS A 47 -5.30 -18.99 -9.07
CA LYS A 47 -4.07 -19.79 -9.02
C LYS A 47 -3.96 -20.57 -7.71
N VAL A 48 -4.15 -19.88 -6.59
CA VAL A 48 -4.14 -20.50 -5.25
C VAL A 48 -5.21 -21.58 -5.12
N ALA A 49 -6.43 -21.33 -5.61
CA ALA A 49 -7.51 -22.32 -5.59
C ALA A 49 -7.15 -23.57 -6.42
N LYS A 50 -6.54 -23.39 -7.60
CA LYS A 50 -6.09 -24.52 -8.44
C LYS A 50 -4.99 -25.33 -7.78
N CYS A 51 -4.00 -24.68 -7.17
CA CYS A 51 -2.96 -25.36 -6.40
C CYS A 51 -3.55 -26.11 -5.19
N ARG A 52 -4.52 -25.52 -4.48
CA ARG A 52 -5.22 -26.17 -3.38
C ARG A 52 -5.96 -27.43 -3.83
N VAL A 53 -6.62 -27.41 -5.00
CA VAL A 53 -7.31 -28.57 -5.57
C VAL A 53 -6.33 -29.70 -5.86
N ILE A 54 -5.20 -29.40 -6.51
CA ILE A 54 -4.15 -30.40 -6.78
C ILE A 54 -3.67 -31.05 -5.48
N MET A 55 -3.31 -30.24 -4.49
CA MET A 55 -2.85 -30.78 -3.21
C MET A 55 -3.93 -31.58 -2.49
N THR A 56 -5.20 -31.23 -2.65
CA THR A 56 -6.31 -31.98 -2.03
C THR A 56 -6.47 -33.37 -2.65
N TYR A 57 -6.23 -33.52 -3.96
CA TYR A 57 -6.20 -34.85 -4.59
C TYR A 57 -4.95 -35.66 -4.21
N ARG A 58 -3.78 -35.02 -4.07
CA ARG A 58 -2.54 -35.69 -3.65
C ARG A 58 -2.61 -36.21 -2.22
N ASP A 59 -3.23 -35.44 -1.33
CA ASP A 59 -3.35 -35.74 0.09
C ASP A 59 -4.68 -36.46 0.44
N PHE A 60 -5.44 -36.93 -0.56
CA PHE A 60 -6.71 -37.60 -0.31
C PHE A 60 -6.49 -38.96 0.36
N GLN A 61 -7.40 -39.37 1.25
CA GLN A 61 -7.26 -40.61 2.02
C GLN A 61 -7.44 -41.86 1.14
N ASP A 62 -8.31 -41.79 0.13
CA ASP A 62 -8.55 -42.87 -0.81
C ASP A 62 -7.43 -42.97 -1.86
N GLU A 63 -6.78 -44.13 -1.91
CA GLU A 63 -5.72 -44.44 -2.85
C GLU A 63 -6.17 -44.35 -4.32
N GLN A 64 -7.41 -44.78 -4.62
CA GLN A 64 -7.95 -44.77 -5.98
C GLN A 64 -8.05 -43.33 -6.50
N VAL A 65 -8.47 -42.40 -5.65
CA VAL A 65 -8.56 -40.97 -5.99
C VAL A 65 -7.18 -40.36 -6.22
N ARG A 66 -6.18 -40.78 -5.43
CA ARG A 66 -4.79 -40.32 -5.58
C ARG A 66 -4.15 -40.82 -6.88
N GLN A 67 -4.45 -42.06 -7.27
CA GLN A 67 -3.91 -42.72 -8.45
C GLN A 67 -4.69 -42.41 -9.74
N ALA A 68 -5.89 -41.84 -9.65
CA ALA A 68 -6.75 -41.53 -10.79
C ALA A 68 -6.15 -40.54 -11.81
N GLY A 69 -4.96 -39.96 -11.56
CA GLY A 69 -4.27 -39.11 -12.52
C GLY A 69 -5.03 -37.83 -12.89
N ILE A 70 -5.84 -37.29 -11.96
CA ILE A 70 -6.75 -36.18 -12.23
C ILE A 70 -5.96 -34.91 -12.61
N LEU A 71 -5.99 -34.56 -13.89
CA LEU A 71 -5.37 -33.35 -14.41
C LEU A 71 -6.23 -32.12 -14.09
N THR A 72 -5.72 -31.26 -13.21
CA THR A 72 -6.41 -30.01 -12.86
C THR A 72 -6.33 -29.01 -14.00
N ARG A 73 -7.45 -28.78 -14.70
CA ARG A 73 -7.55 -27.80 -15.79
C ARG A 73 -7.18 -26.38 -15.31
N SER A 74 -6.01 -25.88 -15.71
CA SER A 74 -5.46 -24.55 -15.38
C SER A 74 -5.34 -23.60 -16.60
N GLY A 75 -5.63 -24.12 -17.80
CA GLY A 75 -5.60 -23.40 -19.09
C GLY A 75 -4.24 -23.49 -19.77
N ARG A 76 -4.05 -22.79 -20.91
CA ARG A 76 -2.83 -22.91 -21.73
C ARG A 76 -1.64 -22.05 -21.27
N LYS A 77 -1.89 -20.87 -20.69
CA LYS A 77 -0.84 -19.90 -20.32
C LYS A 77 -0.10 -20.22 -19.02
N TRP A 78 -0.67 -21.05 -18.16
CA TRP A 78 -0.12 -21.33 -16.82
C TRP A 78 -0.59 -22.70 -16.36
N ALA A 79 0.38 -23.46 -15.84
CA ALA A 79 0.18 -24.80 -15.34
C ALA A 79 0.24 -24.79 -13.81
N ALA A 80 -0.83 -25.27 -13.18
CA ALA A 80 -0.93 -25.33 -11.73
C ALA A 80 0.06 -26.33 -11.13
N ASP A 81 0.29 -27.48 -11.77
CA ASP A 81 1.25 -28.50 -11.32
C ASP A 81 2.67 -27.96 -11.24
N SER A 82 3.12 -27.23 -12.26
CA SER A 82 4.44 -26.58 -12.26
C SER A 82 4.55 -25.53 -11.15
N SER A 83 3.47 -24.81 -10.86
CA SER A 83 3.45 -23.82 -9.77
C SER A 83 3.52 -24.48 -8.40
N VAL A 84 2.84 -25.62 -8.21
CA VAL A 84 2.93 -26.41 -6.97
C VAL A 84 4.34 -26.96 -6.81
N ALA A 85 4.92 -27.55 -7.85
CA ALA A 85 6.28 -28.09 -7.82
C ALA A 85 7.31 -26.99 -7.48
N ARG A 86 7.18 -25.81 -8.08
CA ARG A 86 8.02 -24.64 -7.76
C ARG A 86 7.85 -24.20 -6.30
N ALA A 87 6.62 -24.11 -5.81
CA ALA A 87 6.35 -23.75 -4.41
C ALA A 87 6.92 -24.80 -3.43
N GLU A 88 6.76 -26.10 -3.71
CA GLU A 88 7.36 -27.17 -2.91
C GLU A 88 8.89 -27.06 -2.88
N SER A 89 9.53 -26.80 -4.03
CA SER A 89 10.97 -26.60 -4.13
C SER A 89 11.44 -25.40 -3.28
N MET A 90 10.73 -24.27 -3.34
CA MET A 90 11.04 -23.09 -2.52
C MET A 90 10.89 -23.37 -1.02
N LEU A 91 9.87 -24.13 -0.63
CA LEU A 91 9.69 -24.53 0.77
C LEU A 91 10.80 -25.47 1.26
N LYS A 92 11.23 -26.43 0.44
CA LYS A 92 12.39 -27.27 0.74
C LYS A 92 13.68 -26.45 0.86
N LEU A 93 13.89 -25.47 -0.02
CA LEU A 93 15.02 -24.55 0.07
C LEU A 93 14.96 -23.71 1.35
N ARG A 94 13.76 -23.29 1.76
CA ARG A 94 13.54 -22.56 3.02
C ARG A 94 13.87 -23.41 4.24
N ASP A 95 13.55 -24.71 4.22
CA ASP A 95 13.94 -25.65 5.26
C ASP A 95 15.46 -25.80 5.36
N ILE A 96 16.18 -25.84 4.22
CA ILE A 96 17.65 -25.91 4.17
C ILE A 96 18.28 -24.64 4.74
N ARG A 97 17.79 -23.46 4.31
CA ARG A 97 18.28 -22.17 4.80
C ARG A 97 18.04 -22.01 6.30
N GLY A 98 17.02 -22.67 6.83
CA GLY A 98 16.56 -22.50 8.21
C GLY A 98 16.00 -21.10 8.47
N THR A 99 15.84 -20.78 9.75
CA THR A 99 15.38 -19.46 10.19
C THR A 99 16.57 -18.51 10.31
N PRO A 100 16.69 -17.49 9.43
CA PRO A 100 17.77 -16.52 9.55
C PRO A 100 17.57 -15.64 10.78
N CYS A 101 18.65 -15.20 11.41
CA CYS A 101 18.60 -14.22 12.49
C CYS A 101 18.05 -12.89 11.97
N THR A 102 16.93 -12.42 12.54
CA THR A 102 16.38 -11.09 12.25
C THR A 102 16.80 -10.09 13.32
N GLY A 103 17.67 -9.16 12.96
CA GLY A 103 18.16 -8.11 13.86
C GLY A 103 18.97 -8.68 15.03
N ARG A 104 18.71 -8.21 16.25
CA ARG A 104 19.42 -8.63 17.48
C ARG A 104 18.71 -9.76 18.25
N GLN A 105 17.74 -10.43 17.64
CA GLN A 105 16.87 -11.39 18.35
C GLN A 105 17.54 -12.72 18.72
N GLY A 106 18.83 -12.92 18.48
CA GLY A 106 19.53 -14.18 18.81
C GLY A 106 19.03 -15.40 18.01
N LEU A 107 19.74 -16.52 18.10
CA LEU A 107 19.35 -17.78 17.48
C LEU A 107 18.19 -18.44 18.25
N GLY A 108 17.23 -19.03 17.54
CA GLY A 108 16.16 -19.84 18.14
C GLY A 108 14.92 -19.10 18.63
N THR A 109 14.86 -17.76 18.51
CA THR A 109 13.67 -16.98 18.93
C THR A 109 12.49 -17.05 17.96
N SER A 110 12.73 -17.48 16.72
CA SER A 110 11.70 -17.61 15.69
C SER A 110 11.55 -19.07 15.28
N HIS A 111 10.38 -19.62 15.57
CA HIS A 111 9.99 -20.97 15.15
C HIS A 111 9.16 -20.87 13.87
N ILE A 112 9.65 -21.53 12.81
CA ILE A 112 8.95 -21.65 11.53
C ILE A 112 8.60 -23.12 11.32
N GLN A 113 7.35 -23.38 10.90
CA GLN A 113 6.96 -24.72 10.49
C GLN A 113 7.79 -25.18 9.29
N GLN A 114 8.53 -26.26 9.47
CA GLN A 114 9.32 -26.91 8.42
C GLN A 114 8.41 -27.75 7.52
N TRP A 115 8.67 -27.72 6.22
CA TRP A 115 7.92 -28.49 5.21
C TRP A 115 8.03 -29.99 5.47
N GLY A 116 9.24 -30.48 5.77
CA GLY A 116 9.48 -31.90 6.04
C GLY A 116 8.64 -32.44 7.19
N LYS A 117 8.44 -31.64 8.25
CA LYS A 117 7.71 -32.00 9.47
C LYS A 117 6.23 -31.60 9.45
N ALA A 118 5.76 -30.92 8.41
CA ALA A 118 4.39 -30.45 8.32
C ALA A 118 3.44 -31.60 7.95
N GLY A 119 2.26 -31.63 8.59
CA GLY A 119 1.16 -32.52 8.18
C GLY A 119 0.47 -32.04 6.91
N SER A 120 -0.41 -32.86 6.32
CA SER A 120 -1.02 -32.56 5.00
C SER A 120 -1.83 -31.26 4.97
N LYS A 121 -2.53 -30.92 6.06
CA LYS A 121 -3.25 -29.63 6.17
C LYS A 121 -2.29 -28.44 6.14
N ASP A 122 -1.19 -28.53 6.88
CA ASP A 122 -0.20 -27.46 6.99
C ASP A 122 0.58 -27.33 5.69
N ARG A 123 0.96 -28.44 5.06
CA ARG A 123 1.57 -28.46 3.72
C ARG A 123 0.71 -27.73 2.70
N ARG A 124 -0.60 -27.99 2.69
CA ARG A 124 -1.55 -27.24 1.83
C ARG A 124 -1.57 -25.75 2.13
N ALA A 125 -1.53 -25.35 3.40
CA ALA A 125 -1.51 -23.94 3.77
C ALA A 125 -0.19 -23.26 3.35
N MET A 126 0.93 -23.94 3.56
CA MET A 126 2.26 -23.47 3.17
C MET A 126 2.38 -23.29 1.66
N ILE A 127 1.89 -24.23 0.85
CA ILE A 127 1.89 -24.11 -0.62
C ILE A 127 1.01 -22.97 -1.08
N GLN A 128 -0.20 -22.83 -0.52
CA GLN A 128 -1.07 -21.72 -0.87
C GLN A 128 -0.40 -20.37 -0.57
N GLU A 129 0.28 -20.25 0.57
CA GLU A 129 0.98 -19.01 0.93
C GLU A 129 2.21 -18.77 0.07
N GLU A 130 2.97 -19.80 -0.25
CA GLU A 130 4.15 -19.67 -1.12
C GLU A 130 3.76 -19.27 -2.55
N VAL A 131 2.65 -19.80 -3.07
CA VAL A 131 2.10 -19.34 -4.36
C VAL A 131 1.71 -17.86 -4.30
N ARG A 132 1.13 -17.37 -3.19
CA ARG A 132 0.87 -15.93 -3.02
C ARG A 132 2.16 -15.11 -2.96
N ASN A 133 3.20 -15.63 -2.31
CA ASN A 133 4.50 -14.98 -2.24
C ASN A 133 5.15 -14.85 -3.61
N LEU A 134 5.07 -15.88 -4.45
CA LEU A 134 5.57 -15.84 -5.84
C LEU A 134 4.81 -14.80 -6.69
N GLU A 135 3.49 -14.70 -6.54
CA GLU A 135 2.71 -13.65 -7.23
C GLU A 135 3.07 -12.25 -6.72
N GLU A 136 3.28 -12.09 -5.42
CA GLU A 136 3.72 -10.82 -4.82
C GLU A 136 5.13 -10.43 -5.29
N GLU A 137 6.05 -11.40 -5.40
CA GLU A 137 7.38 -11.18 -5.96
C GLU A 137 7.28 -10.70 -7.42
N GLY A 138 6.46 -11.35 -8.24
CA GLY A 138 6.21 -10.90 -9.62
C GLY A 138 5.65 -9.47 -9.69
N ARG A 139 4.75 -9.09 -8.76
CA ARG A 139 4.26 -7.71 -8.65
C ARG A 139 5.35 -6.74 -8.24
N ARG A 140 6.26 -7.12 -7.34
CA ARG A 140 7.39 -6.28 -6.94
C ARG A 140 8.38 -6.06 -8.07
N VAL A 141 8.71 -7.10 -8.83
CA VAL A 141 9.53 -6.98 -10.05
C VAL A 141 8.86 -5.99 -11.01
N ARG A 142 7.56 -6.17 -11.27
CA ARG A 142 6.81 -5.24 -12.12
C ARG A 142 6.75 -3.82 -11.56
N ALA A 143 6.69 -3.65 -10.24
CA ALA A 143 6.73 -2.34 -9.61
C ALA A 143 8.06 -1.62 -9.90
N VAL A 144 9.19 -2.33 -9.75
CA VAL A 144 10.53 -1.78 -9.98
C VAL A 144 10.73 -1.37 -11.44
N GLU A 145 10.12 -2.09 -12.40
CA GLU A 145 10.14 -1.74 -13.82
C GLU A 145 9.38 -0.43 -14.14
N LEU A 146 8.42 -0.03 -13.31
CA LEU A 146 7.61 1.16 -13.54
C LEU A 146 8.34 2.41 -13.05
N ALA A 147 9.05 3.12 -13.93
CA ALA A 147 9.89 4.26 -13.55
C ALA A 147 9.18 5.36 -12.73
N SER A 148 7.96 5.76 -13.11
CA SER A 148 7.17 6.78 -12.40
C SER A 148 6.28 6.16 -11.30
N GLN A 149 5.35 5.28 -11.67
CA GLN A 149 4.40 4.67 -10.72
C GLN A 149 5.05 3.69 -9.73
N GLY A 150 6.30 3.30 -9.94
CA GLY A 150 7.09 2.41 -9.09
C GLY A 150 8.13 3.14 -8.25
N ALA A 151 8.23 4.47 -8.32
CA ALA A 151 9.23 5.23 -7.56
C ALA A 151 9.18 4.97 -6.04
N TRP A 152 7.99 4.63 -5.52
CA TRP A 152 7.78 4.27 -4.12
C TRP A 152 8.54 3.01 -3.69
N THR A 153 9.01 2.15 -4.60
CA THR A 153 9.81 0.96 -4.22
C THR A 153 11.17 1.33 -3.62
N LYS A 154 11.62 2.57 -3.82
CA LYS A 154 12.88 3.11 -3.29
C LYS A 154 12.71 3.82 -1.94
N TRP A 155 11.48 3.95 -1.45
CA TRP A 155 11.21 4.69 -0.22
C TRP A 155 11.36 3.80 1.01
N ASP A 156 12.06 4.28 2.03
CA ASP A 156 12.20 3.63 3.34
C ASP A 156 11.07 4.01 4.32
N SER A 157 9.97 4.58 3.81
CA SER A 157 8.89 5.10 4.65
C SER A 157 8.02 3.98 5.26
N PRO A 158 7.46 4.20 6.47
CA PRO A 158 6.54 3.26 7.08
C PRO A 158 5.34 2.96 6.17
N LYS A 159 5.08 1.67 5.94
CA LYS A 159 4.00 1.22 5.06
C LYS A 159 2.65 1.45 5.74
N ARG A 160 1.91 2.47 5.30
CA ARG A 160 0.52 2.69 5.74
C ARG A 160 -0.41 1.71 5.02
N LYS A 161 -1.04 0.82 5.77
CA LYS A 161 -2.10 -0.08 5.26
C LYS A 161 -3.47 0.55 5.50
N ILE A 162 -4.27 0.64 4.45
CA ILE A 162 -5.69 1.03 4.51
C ILE A 162 -6.46 -0.27 4.75
N THR A 163 -7.17 -0.36 5.87
CA THR A 163 -8.07 -1.48 6.13
C THR A 163 -9.39 -1.30 5.37
N TRP A 164 -10.21 -2.35 5.28
CA TRP A 164 -11.57 -2.20 4.74
C TRP A 164 -12.38 -1.17 5.51
N GLY A 165 -12.22 -1.10 6.84
CA GLY A 165 -12.88 -0.09 7.66
C GLY A 165 -12.45 1.33 7.30
N ASP A 166 -11.16 1.55 7.08
CA ASP A 166 -10.64 2.86 6.64
C ASP A 166 -11.15 3.21 5.25
N LEU A 167 -11.22 2.24 4.33
CA LEU A 167 -11.70 2.45 2.97
C LEU A 167 -13.16 2.90 2.93
N TRP A 168 -13.99 2.44 3.86
CA TRP A 168 -15.40 2.86 3.99
C TRP A 168 -15.58 4.18 4.75
N ARG A 169 -14.68 4.50 5.68
CA ARG A 169 -14.77 5.72 6.51
C ARG A 169 -14.12 6.94 5.86
N LEU A 170 -13.06 6.72 5.08
CA LEU A 170 -12.35 7.80 4.42
C LEU A 170 -13.20 8.37 3.30
N GLU A 171 -13.22 9.69 3.24
CA GLU A 171 -13.84 10.41 2.13
C GLU A 171 -13.23 9.96 0.79
N PRO A 172 -14.03 9.71 -0.25
CA PRO A 172 -13.55 9.21 -1.54
C PRO A 172 -12.40 10.03 -2.15
N PHE A 173 -12.45 11.35 -2.00
CA PHE A 173 -11.39 12.24 -2.48
C PHE A 173 -10.05 12.01 -1.77
N ARG A 174 -10.06 11.72 -0.45
CA ARG A 174 -8.84 11.43 0.31
C ARG A 174 -8.20 10.14 -0.14
N ILE A 175 -8.99 9.10 -0.43
CA ILE A 175 -8.49 7.82 -0.94
C ILE A 175 -7.88 8.02 -2.33
N SER A 176 -8.61 8.71 -3.23
CA SER A 176 -8.10 9.04 -4.57
C SER A 176 -6.78 9.82 -4.48
N PHE A 177 -6.72 10.87 -3.66
CA PHE A 177 -5.52 11.68 -3.49
C PHE A 177 -4.34 10.86 -2.96
N LEU A 178 -4.55 10.03 -1.93
CA LEU A 178 -3.52 9.16 -1.35
C LEU A 178 -2.95 8.18 -2.39
N LEU A 179 -3.81 7.51 -3.13
CA LEU A 179 -3.36 6.57 -4.16
C LEU A 179 -2.65 7.32 -5.29
N ARG A 180 -3.19 8.44 -5.73
CA ARG A 180 -2.60 9.19 -6.85
C ARG A 180 -1.27 9.84 -6.50
N SER A 181 -1.05 10.20 -5.22
CA SER A 181 0.22 10.77 -4.77
C SER A 181 1.34 9.73 -4.70
N VAL A 182 1.06 8.51 -4.23
CA VAL A 182 2.07 7.44 -4.16
C VAL A 182 2.52 6.97 -5.54
N TYR A 183 1.58 6.89 -6.48
CA TYR A 183 1.85 6.36 -7.82
C TYR A 183 2.08 7.47 -8.86
N ASP A 184 2.27 8.73 -8.46
CA ASP A 184 2.51 9.86 -9.38
C ASP A 184 1.48 9.96 -10.52
N THR A 185 0.19 9.91 -10.15
CA THR A 185 -0.95 10.05 -11.09
C THR A 185 -1.88 11.20 -10.73
N LEU A 186 -1.41 12.11 -9.87
CA LEU A 186 -2.07 13.39 -9.61
C LEU A 186 -2.01 14.27 -10.88
N PRO A 187 -2.99 15.17 -11.08
CA PRO A 187 -3.02 16.11 -12.20
C PRO A 187 -2.00 17.24 -11.99
N THR A 188 -0.73 16.89 -11.84
CA THR A 188 0.37 17.85 -11.80
C THR A 188 0.60 18.40 -13.21
N PRO A 189 1.15 19.62 -13.36
CA PRO A 189 1.50 20.21 -14.66
C PRO A 189 2.31 19.26 -15.56
N THR A 190 3.29 18.57 -15.00
CA THR A 190 4.08 17.54 -15.69
C THR A 190 3.22 16.37 -16.17
N ASN A 191 2.30 15.86 -15.34
CA ASN A 191 1.44 14.75 -15.72
C ASN A 191 0.34 15.16 -16.72
N LEU A 192 -0.21 16.36 -16.57
CA LEU A 192 -1.16 16.94 -17.53
C LEU A 192 -0.53 17.12 -18.91
N HIS A 193 0.74 17.54 -18.96
CA HIS A 193 1.50 17.62 -20.21
C HIS A 193 1.74 16.24 -20.83
N LYS A 194 2.16 15.26 -20.02
CA LYS A 194 2.30 13.85 -20.47
C LYS A 194 0.98 13.28 -21.01
N TRP A 195 -0.16 13.73 -20.48
CA TRP A 195 -1.50 13.31 -20.94
C TRP A 195 -2.02 14.12 -22.14
N GLY A 196 -1.25 15.07 -22.65
CA GLY A 196 -1.66 15.93 -23.77
C GLY A 196 -2.77 16.92 -23.43
N LEU A 197 -3.04 17.14 -22.13
CA LEU A 197 -4.06 18.09 -21.65
C LEU A 197 -3.47 19.49 -21.42
N ARG A 198 -2.16 19.65 -21.60
CA ARG A 198 -1.44 20.91 -21.42
C ARG A 198 -0.18 20.96 -22.29
N GLU A 199 0.11 22.11 -22.89
CA GLU A 199 1.30 22.29 -23.73
C GLU A 199 2.61 22.41 -22.94
N ASP A 200 2.57 23.07 -21.77
CA ASP A 200 3.75 23.31 -20.95
C ASP A 200 3.76 22.40 -19.70
N PRO A 201 4.81 21.57 -19.49
CA PRO A 201 4.96 20.76 -18.28
C PRO A 201 5.26 21.57 -17.03
N LEU A 202 5.65 22.84 -17.15
CA LEU A 202 6.04 23.65 -16.02
C LEU A 202 4.84 24.04 -15.17
N CYS A 203 4.98 23.84 -13.87
CA CYS A 203 4.04 24.34 -12.90
C CYS A 203 4.12 25.87 -12.85
N LYS A 204 3.02 26.60 -13.05
CA LYS A 204 3.04 28.07 -12.98
C LYS A 204 3.53 28.59 -11.61
N LEU A 205 3.22 27.85 -10.54
CA LEU A 205 3.65 28.16 -9.17
C LEU A 205 5.07 27.68 -8.82
N CYS A 206 5.55 26.62 -9.48
CA CYS A 206 6.81 25.93 -9.12
C CYS A 206 7.95 26.28 -10.11
N GLY A 207 7.58 26.52 -11.36
CA GLY A 207 8.41 27.08 -12.42
C GLY A 207 8.40 28.59 -12.43
N GLU A 208 7.95 29.22 -11.34
CA GLU A 208 7.91 30.66 -11.15
C GLU A 208 9.34 31.23 -10.96
N ARG A 209 10.11 31.16 -12.04
CA ARG A 209 10.93 32.27 -12.51
C ARG A 209 10.10 33.55 -12.67
N ASP A 210 8.77 33.50 -12.65
CA ASP A 210 7.87 34.65 -12.70
C ASP A 210 7.85 35.46 -11.39
N CYS A 211 8.02 34.84 -10.21
CA CYS A 211 8.19 35.57 -8.95
C CYS A 211 9.54 36.29 -8.99
N ARG A 212 10.66 35.57 -9.15
CA ARG A 212 12.01 36.18 -9.20
C ARG A 212 12.21 37.14 -10.39
N GLY A 213 11.61 36.83 -11.54
CA GLY A 213 11.65 37.64 -12.75
C GLY A 213 10.80 38.92 -12.68
N LYS A 214 9.75 38.92 -11.84
CA LYS A 214 8.98 40.12 -11.44
C LYS A 214 9.51 40.75 -10.13
N GLY A 215 10.65 40.28 -9.60
CA GLY A 215 11.28 40.80 -8.37
C GLY A 215 10.73 40.27 -7.04
N TRP A 216 9.76 39.35 -7.05
CA TRP A 216 9.18 38.72 -5.86
C TRP A 216 10.00 37.53 -5.36
N GLN A 217 10.13 37.40 -4.04
CA GLN A 217 10.76 36.26 -3.37
C GLN A 217 9.72 35.38 -2.68
N ALA A 218 9.77 34.08 -2.96
CA ALA A 218 8.98 33.08 -2.25
C ALA A 218 9.81 32.46 -1.11
N TRP A 219 9.19 32.29 0.05
CA TRP A 219 9.84 31.77 1.26
C TRP A 219 9.09 30.52 1.75
N LEU A 220 9.81 29.42 1.95
CA LEU A 220 9.26 28.21 2.56
C LEU A 220 9.48 28.27 4.08
N PHE A 221 8.40 28.17 4.85
CA PHE A 221 8.46 28.11 6.32
C PHE A 221 8.05 26.72 6.81
N PRO A 222 8.99 25.86 7.25
CA PRO A 222 8.63 24.68 8.00
C PRO A 222 8.15 25.10 9.40
N VAL A 223 6.86 24.95 9.67
CA VAL A 223 6.23 25.38 10.92
C VAL A 223 5.86 24.16 11.76
N GLU A 224 6.22 24.19 13.04
CA GLU A 224 5.93 23.11 13.98
C GLU A 224 5.09 23.64 15.14
N VAL A 225 4.01 22.93 15.46
CA VAL A 225 3.22 23.17 16.67
C VAL A 225 3.17 21.85 17.44
N GLY A 226 3.85 21.82 18.58
CA GLY A 226 3.97 20.63 19.42
C GLY A 226 2.62 20.19 19.99
N CYS A 227 2.48 18.89 20.19
CA CYS A 227 1.36 18.32 20.93
C CYS A 227 1.29 18.95 22.33
N ARG A 228 0.08 19.10 22.89
CA ARG A 228 -0.22 19.83 24.13
C ARG A 228 -0.03 21.37 24.06
N GLY A 229 0.07 21.93 22.85
CA GLY A 229 0.00 23.38 22.67
C GLY A 229 1.32 24.11 22.86
N PHE A 230 2.42 23.54 22.35
CA PHE A 230 3.74 24.18 22.35
C PHE A 230 4.13 24.64 20.92
N PRO A 231 3.74 25.84 20.49
CA PRO A 231 4.21 26.42 19.23
C PRO A 231 5.73 26.57 19.22
N ALA A 232 6.39 26.01 18.20
CA ALA A 232 7.83 26.16 18.03
C ALA A 232 8.19 27.59 17.57
N GLN A 233 9.46 27.95 17.71
CA GLN A 233 9.98 29.25 17.26
C GLN A 233 9.78 29.49 15.75
N SER A 234 9.63 28.42 14.97
CA SER A 234 9.31 28.50 13.54
C SER A 234 7.97 29.18 13.25
N VAL A 235 6.96 29.00 14.12
CA VAL A 235 5.65 29.68 14.02
C VAL A 235 5.84 31.20 14.18
N TRP A 236 6.65 31.61 15.16
CA TRP A 236 6.95 33.02 15.40
C TRP A 236 7.71 33.66 14.24
N ARG A 237 8.68 32.95 13.68
CA ARG A 237 9.46 33.42 12.51
C ARG A 237 8.56 33.57 11.29
N MET A 238 7.71 32.57 11.02
CA MET A 238 6.74 32.60 9.91
C MET A 238 5.76 33.77 10.04
N LEU A 239 5.12 33.94 11.21
CA LEU A 239 4.17 35.03 11.44
C LEU A 239 4.81 36.42 11.29
N THR A 240 6.06 36.56 11.74
CA THR A 240 6.82 37.82 11.58
C THR A 240 7.13 38.10 10.11
N ALA A 241 7.48 37.06 9.36
CA ALA A 241 7.82 37.17 7.94
C ALA A 241 6.62 37.52 7.06
N ILE A 242 5.41 37.07 7.42
CA ILE A 242 4.17 37.44 6.72
C ILE A 242 3.58 38.78 7.21
N GLY A 243 4.28 39.51 8.08
CA GLY A 243 3.89 40.85 8.53
C GLY A 243 3.03 40.90 9.80
N VAL A 244 2.66 39.75 10.39
CA VAL A 244 1.89 39.71 11.64
C VAL A 244 2.81 40.01 12.82
N ARG A 245 2.57 41.14 13.51
CA ARG A 245 3.45 41.67 14.58
C ARG A 245 2.69 41.94 15.87
N GLY A 246 3.44 42.28 16.92
CA GLY A 246 2.91 42.76 18.19
C GLY A 246 1.88 41.82 18.85
N ARG A 247 0.73 42.38 19.24
CA ARG A 247 -0.35 41.68 19.95
C ARG A 247 -1.01 40.60 19.09
N GLU A 248 -1.19 40.87 17.81
CA GLU A 248 -1.82 39.94 16.86
C GLU A 248 -0.96 38.67 16.68
N ARG A 249 0.37 38.83 16.61
CA ARG A 249 1.30 37.70 16.57
C ARG A 249 1.17 36.82 17.81
N LYS A 250 1.19 37.42 19.00
CA LYS A 250 1.02 36.69 20.27
C LYS A 250 -0.32 35.96 20.33
N MET A 251 -1.40 36.60 19.87
CA MET A 251 -2.73 36.01 19.84
C MET A 251 -2.81 34.83 18.87
N THR A 252 -2.24 34.97 17.67
CA THR A 252 -2.25 33.91 16.64
C THR A 252 -1.45 32.70 17.07
N VAL A 253 -0.24 32.91 17.63
CA VAL A 253 0.56 31.83 18.23
C VAL A 253 -0.22 31.12 19.33
N ARG A 254 -0.87 31.88 20.22
CA ARG A 254 -1.66 31.32 21.32
C ARG A 254 -2.82 30.47 20.80
N ARG A 255 -3.56 30.95 19.79
CA ARG A 255 -4.67 30.21 19.17
C ARG A 255 -4.19 28.91 18.49
N MET A 256 -3.04 28.94 17.83
CA MET A 256 -2.43 27.73 17.25
C MET A 256 -2.04 26.73 18.34
N GLY A 257 -1.49 27.20 19.46
CA GLY A 257 -1.20 26.38 20.64
C GLY A 257 -2.47 25.79 21.26
N GLU A 258 -3.49 26.61 21.54
CA GLU A 258 -4.78 26.20 22.10
C GLU A 258 -5.47 25.15 21.21
N ALA A 259 -5.39 25.30 19.88
CA ALA A 259 -5.95 24.32 18.95
C ALA A 259 -5.21 22.97 19.02
N ALA A 260 -3.88 22.99 19.07
CA ALA A 260 -3.07 21.78 19.22
C ALA A 260 -3.28 21.12 20.60
N GLU A 261 -3.46 21.91 21.66
CA GLU A 261 -3.75 21.43 23.00
C GLU A 261 -5.14 20.79 23.08
N LYS A 262 -6.18 21.44 22.55
CA LYS A 262 -7.53 20.88 22.47
C LYS A 262 -7.56 19.57 21.70
N ALA A 263 -6.87 19.51 20.57
CA ALA A 263 -6.72 18.27 19.81
C ALA A 263 -6.02 17.19 20.63
N SER A 264 -4.94 17.53 21.35
CA SER A 264 -4.20 16.58 22.19
C SER A 264 -5.02 16.09 23.40
N CYS A 265 -5.78 16.97 24.04
CA CYS A 265 -6.67 16.65 25.15
C CYS A 265 -7.82 15.74 24.69
N TRP A 266 -8.43 16.05 23.55
CA TRP A 266 -9.46 15.22 22.94
C TRP A 266 -8.93 13.81 22.65
N LEU A 267 -7.72 13.68 22.08
CA LEU A 267 -7.08 12.38 21.85
C LEU A 267 -6.82 11.63 23.15
N TRP A 268 -6.36 12.31 24.19
CA TRP A 268 -6.10 11.70 25.50
C TRP A 268 -7.37 11.18 26.18
N SER A 269 -8.46 11.94 26.13
CA SER A 269 -9.74 11.54 26.74
C SER A 269 -10.34 10.31 26.07
N ARG A 270 -10.07 10.10 24.78
CA ARG A 270 -10.61 8.97 23.99
C ARG A 270 -9.65 7.78 23.90
N ARG A 271 -8.53 7.79 24.64
CA ARG A 271 -7.50 6.75 24.55
C ARG A 271 -7.97 5.35 24.99
N GLU A 272 -8.99 5.27 25.85
CA GLU A 272 -9.57 4.02 26.36
C GLU A 272 -10.79 3.59 25.54
N GLU A 273 -11.26 4.42 24.61
CA GLU A 273 -12.34 4.06 23.69
C GLU A 273 -11.80 3.11 22.61
N SER A 274 -12.23 1.84 22.65
CA SER A 274 -11.88 0.82 21.64
C SER A 274 -12.41 1.14 20.23
N SER A 275 -13.28 2.15 20.10
CA SER A 275 -13.78 2.72 18.84
C SER A 275 -12.78 3.70 18.19
N TRP A 276 -11.80 4.22 18.94
CA TRP A 276 -10.81 5.18 18.47
C TRP A 276 -9.81 4.52 17.52
N LYS A 277 -10.13 4.63 16.22
CA LYS A 277 -9.21 4.40 15.10
C LYS A 277 -8.95 5.75 14.45
N PRO A 278 -7.72 6.10 14.03
CA PRO A 278 -7.46 7.38 13.36
C PRO A 278 -8.28 7.47 12.07
N GLY A 279 -9.45 8.13 12.13
CA GLY A 279 -10.46 8.19 11.06
C GLY A 279 -11.92 7.91 11.47
N GLY A 280 -12.26 7.76 12.75
CA GLY A 280 -13.66 7.73 13.21
C GLY A 280 -14.26 9.14 13.34
N VAL A 281 -15.31 9.42 12.56
CA VAL A 281 -16.17 10.61 12.70
C VAL A 281 -17.15 10.35 13.83
N ASP A 282 -17.21 11.24 14.83
CA ASP A 282 -18.39 11.47 15.66
C ASP A 282 -18.67 12.98 15.51
N GLY A 283 -19.86 13.46 15.21
CA GLY A 283 -21.15 13.01 15.72
C GLY A 283 -21.53 13.95 16.86
N GLN A 284 -22.06 15.12 16.48
CA GLN A 284 -22.43 16.32 17.26
C GLN A 284 -21.29 17.30 17.58
#